data_AF-K3YNW7-F1
#
_entry.id   AF-K3YNW7-F1
#
_cell.length_a   1.000
_cell.length_b   1.000
_cell.length_c   1.000
_cell.angle_alpha   90.00
_cell.angle_beta   90.00
_cell.angle_gamma   90.00
#
_symmetry.space_group_name_H-M   'P 1'
#
loop_
_entity.id
_entity.type
_entity.pdbx_description
1 polymer ?
#
loop_
_entity_poly.entity_id
_entity_poly.type
_entity_poly.pdbx_seq_one_letter_code
_entity_poly.pdbx_strand_id
1 'polypeptide(L)' 'MEVMMGKHPGDLIGRLTSLEELDGLLEDIIDKHPATPTSNKEQDIIQLIIISKRCVQASPEDAPTMQQVYRTLTGAY' A
#
# COMPACT_ATOMS: atom_id res chain seq x y z
N MET A 1 3.23 2.31 4.48
CA MET A 1 1.86 2.88 4.61
C MET A 1 1.90 4.32 5.08
N GLU A 2 2.55 4.64 6.21
CA GLU A 2 2.63 6.02 6.74
C GLU A 2 2.98 7.09 5.70
N VAL A 3 4.04 6.85 4.93
CA VAL A 3 4.50 7.76 3.86
C VAL A 3 3.45 7.97 2.77
N MET A 4 2.75 6.91 2.35
CA MET A 4 1.76 6.99 1.28
C MET A 4 0.46 7.63 1.75
N MET A 5 0.17 7.57 3.05
CA MET A 5 -1.09 8.01 3.64
C MET A 5 -1.00 9.39 4.30
N GLY A 6 0.20 9.87 4.60
CA GLY A 6 0.44 11.11 5.34
C GLY A 6 -0.02 11.06 6.81
N LYS A 7 -0.33 9.86 7.33
CA LYS A 7 -0.89 9.63 8.67
C LYS A 7 -0.59 8.22 9.18
N HIS A 8 -0.80 8.01 10.48
CA HIS A 8 -0.59 6.71 11.13
C HIS A 8 -1.56 5.65 10.58
N PRO A 9 -1.12 4.41 10.25
CA PRO A 9 -1.95 3.44 9.55
C PRO A 9 -2.86 2.66 10.50
N GLY A 10 -2.76 2.87 11.82
CA GLY A 10 -3.61 2.24 12.83
C GLY A 10 -5.11 2.38 12.55
N ASP A 11 -5.52 3.51 11.98
CA ASP A 11 -6.92 3.80 11.61
C ASP A 11 -7.41 3.03 10.36
N LEU A 12 -6.47 2.45 9.59
CA LEU A 12 -6.72 1.80 8.30
C LEU A 12 -6.49 0.29 8.31
N ILE A 13 -5.73 -0.24 9.29
CA ILE A 13 -5.51 -1.69 9.45
C ILE A 13 -6.85 -2.45 9.56
N GLY A 14 -7.89 -1.82 10.13
CA GLY A 14 -9.25 -2.39 10.19
C GLY A 14 -10.16 -2.10 8.98
N ARG A 15 -9.84 -1.11 8.14
CA ARG A 15 -10.69 -0.68 7.01
C ARG A 15 -10.35 -1.37 5.69
N LEU A 16 -9.17 -1.93 5.58
CA LEU A 16 -8.72 -2.63 4.37
C LEU A 16 -9.04 -4.12 4.51
N THR A 17 -10.31 -4.53 4.35
CA THR A 17 -10.65 -5.96 4.47
C THR A 17 -10.27 -6.71 3.20
N SER A 18 -10.43 -6.12 2.02
CA SER A 18 -10.07 -6.74 0.72
C SER A 18 -9.16 -5.86 -0.15
N LEU A 19 -8.71 -6.44 -1.27
CA LEU A 19 -7.94 -5.77 -2.32
C LEU A 19 -8.83 -4.89 -3.22
N GLU A 20 -10.09 -5.28 -3.42
CA GLU A 20 -11.07 -4.57 -4.25
C GLU A 20 -11.58 -3.31 -3.54
N GLU A 21 -11.70 -3.33 -2.22
CA GLU A 21 -12.02 -2.13 -1.43
C GLU A 21 -10.92 -1.07 -1.49
N LEU A 22 -9.67 -1.48 -1.70
CA LEU A 22 -8.53 -0.56 -1.75
C LEU A 22 -8.52 0.25 -3.05
N ASP A 23 -8.92 -0.36 -4.17
CA ASP A 23 -8.96 0.31 -5.49
C ASP A 23 -9.97 1.47 -5.48
N GLY A 24 -11.16 1.25 -4.91
CA GLY A 24 -12.20 2.27 -4.77
C GLY A 24 -11.92 3.35 -3.72
N LEU A 25 -10.99 3.12 -2.78
CA LEU A 25 -10.64 4.05 -1.69
C LEU A 25 -9.27 4.71 -1.87
N LEU A 26 -8.58 4.47 -2.99
CA LEU A 26 -7.20 4.92 -3.20
C LEU A 26 -7.06 6.44 -3.00
N GLU A 27 -7.96 7.23 -3.58
CA GLU A 27 -7.97 8.68 -3.40
C GLU A 27 -8.19 9.12 -1.95
N ASP A 28 -8.92 8.36 -1.15
CA ASP A 28 -9.19 8.68 0.27
C ASP A 28 -8.04 8.27 1.20
N ILE A 29 -7.18 7.39 0.70
CA ILE A 29 -6.07 6.79 1.44
C ILE A 29 -4.76 7.50 1.13
N ILE A 30 -4.53 7.92 -0.11
CA ILE A 30 -3.31 8.62 -0.52
C ILE A 30 -3.20 9.97 0.20
N ASP A 31 -1.99 10.30 0.64
CA ASP A 31 -1.64 11.61 1.14
C ASP A 31 -1.92 12.68 0.07
N LYS A 32 -2.84 13.60 0.38
CA LYS A 32 -3.21 14.71 -0.50
C LYS A 32 -2.33 15.95 -0.30
N HIS A 33 -1.38 15.93 0.65
CA HIS A 33 -0.44 17.04 0.86
C HIS A 33 0.57 17.19 -0.30
N PRO A 34 1.18 16.11 -0.84
CA PRO A 34 1.91 16.15 -2.09
C PRO A 34 0.97 16.38 -3.28
N ALA A 35 1.54 16.82 -4.42
CA ALA A 35 0.79 16.81 -5.68
C ALA A 35 0.30 15.39 -5.97
N THR A 36 -0.98 15.26 -6.31
CA THR A 36 -1.59 13.97 -6.64
C THR A 36 -0.75 13.28 -7.71
N PRO A 37 -0.40 12.00 -7.52
CA PRO A 37 0.33 11.22 -8.51
C PRO A 37 -0.38 11.30 -9.86
N THR A 38 0.39 11.39 -10.94
CA THR A 38 -0.14 11.20 -12.29
C THR A 38 -0.71 9.78 -12.44
N SER A 39 -1.69 9.57 -13.33
CA SER A 39 -2.36 8.26 -13.50
C SER A 39 -1.40 7.08 -13.75
N ASN A 40 -0.24 7.35 -14.36
CA ASN A 40 0.82 6.35 -14.54
C ASN A 40 1.53 5.91 -13.23
N LYS A 41 1.22 6.55 -12.10
CA LYS A 41 1.78 6.25 -10.77
C LYS A 41 0.77 5.69 -9.78
N GLU A 42 -0.52 5.73 -10.10
CA GLU A 42 -1.57 5.13 -9.27
C GLU A 42 -1.35 3.63 -9.10
N GLN A 43 -0.98 2.93 -10.18
CA GLN A 43 -0.79 1.49 -10.16
C GLN A 43 0.45 1.07 -9.35
N ASP A 44 1.53 1.86 -9.40
CA ASP A 44 2.70 1.68 -8.53
C ASP A 44 2.27 1.80 -7.05
N ILE A 45 1.44 2.80 -6.74
CA ILE A 45 0.98 3.04 -5.36
C ILE A 45 0.05 1.93 -4.89
N ILE A 46 -0.87 1.46 -5.73
CA ILE A 46 -1.71 0.30 -5.42
C ILE A 46 -0.82 -0.89 -5.04
N GLN A 47 0.17 -1.25 -5.86
CA GLN A 47 1.11 -2.34 -5.55
C GLN A 47 1.83 -2.13 -4.22
N LEU A 48 2.27 -0.90 -3.93
CA LEU A 48 2.94 -0.56 -2.68
C LEU A 48 2.02 -0.69 -1.45
N ILE A 49 0.74 -0.37 -1.57
CA ILE A 49 -0.22 -0.57 -0.49
C ILE A 49 -0.51 -2.07 -0.30
N ILE A 50 -0.64 -2.83 -1.40
CA ILE A 50 -0.85 -4.28 -1.36
C ILE A 50 0.29 -4.98 -0.61
N ILE A 51 1.54 -4.72 -1.00
CA ILE A 51 2.69 -5.34 -0.33
C ILE A 51 2.77 -4.88 1.13
N SER A 52 2.48 -3.61 1.41
CA SER A 52 2.49 -3.11 2.79
C SER A 52 1.43 -3.78 3.66
N LYS A 53 0.22 -4.02 3.13
CA LYS A 53 -0.85 -4.73 3.84
C LYS A 53 -0.40 -6.15 4.21
N ARG A 54 0.23 -6.87 3.27
CA ARG A 54 0.76 -8.21 3.54
C ARG A 54 1.88 -8.21 4.58
N CYS A 55 2.74 -7.19 4.59
CA CYS A 55 3.78 -7.04 5.62
C CYS A 55 3.24 -6.88 7.05
N VAL A 56 2.01 -6.36 7.20
CA VAL A 56 1.39 -6.10 8.52
C VAL A 56 0.29 -7.09 8.88
N GLN A 57 0.01 -8.09 8.04
CA GLN A 57 -0.93 -9.15 8.36
C GLN A 57 -0.42 -9.96 9.56
N ALA A 58 -1.35 -10.34 10.44
CA ALA A 58 -1.02 -11.07 11.67
C ALA A 58 -0.52 -12.50 11.40
N SER A 59 -0.84 -13.08 10.23
CA SER A 59 -0.36 -14.41 9.87
C SER A 59 1.05 -14.36 9.28
N PRO A 60 2.05 -15.05 9.89
CA PRO A 60 3.41 -15.10 9.39
C PRO A 60 3.54 -15.77 8.01
N GLU A 61 2.59 -16.63 7.62
CA GLU A 61 2.63 -17.34 6.34
C GLU A 61 2.21 -16.47 5.14
N ASP A 62 1.45 -15.40 5.40
CA ASP A 62 1.03 -14.43 4.38
C ASP A 62 2.04 -13.29 4.20
N ALA A 63 2.96 -13.14 5.16
CA ALA A 63 3.95 -12.07 5.16
C ALA A 63 5.02 -12.30 4.06
N PRO A 64 5.28 -11.30 3.20
CA PRO A 64 6.29 -11.41 2.17
C PRO A 64 7.70 -11.37 2.77
N THR A 65 8.64 -12.00 2.09
CA THR A 65 10.06 -11.86 2.42
C THR A 65 10.55 -10.44 2.07
N MET A 66 11.55 -9.93 2.79
CA MET A 66 12.15 -8.63 2.48
C MET A 66 12.71 -8.54 1.06
N GLN A 67 13.13 -9.66 0.47
CA GLN A 67 13.54 -9.72 -0.94
C GLN A 67 12.38 -9.46 -1.90
N GLN A 68 11.19 -10.01 -1.63
CA GLN A 68 9.97 -9.72 -2.40
C GLN A 68 9.54 -8.26 -2.24
N VAL A 69 9.61 -7.73 -1.02
CA VAL A 69 9.34 -6.30 -0.74
C VAL A 69 10.28 -5.40 -1.53
N TYR A 70 11.59 -5.67 -1.48
CA TYR A 70 12.60 -4.90 -2.20
C TYR A 70 12.39 -4.87 -3.72
N ARG A 71 12.10 -6.04 -4.32
CA ARG A 71 11.81 -6.15 -5.77
C ARG A 71 10.59 -5.33 -6.15
N THR A 72 9.53 -5.39 -5.35
CA THR A 72 8.31 -4.61 -5.57
C THR A 72 8.58 -3.11 -5.51
N LEU A 73 9.35 -2.65 -4.52
CA LEU A 73 9.71 -1.23 -4.35
C LEU A 73 10.58 -0.66 -5.48
N THR A 74 11.45 -1.49 -6.05
CA THR A 74 12.43 -1.06 -7.04
C THR A 74 11.98 -1.26 -8.48
N GLY A 75 10.89 -2.01 -8.70
CA GLY A 75 10.48 -2.45 -10.04
C GLY A 75 11.51 -3.39 -10.71
N ALA A 76 12.46 -3.92 -9.93
CA ALA A 76 13.50 -4.80 -10.43
C ALA A 76 12.96 -6.24 -10.52
N TYR A 77 12.82 -6.73 -11.75
CA TYR A 77 12.55 -8.14 -12.06
C TYR A 77 13.82 -8.98 -11.94
#